data_AF-A0A530R6G5-F1
#
_entry.id   AF-A0A530R6G5-F1
#
_cell.length_a   1.000
_cell.length_b   1.000
_cell.length_c   1.000
_cell.angle_alpha   90.00
_cell.angle_beta   90.00
_cell.angle_gamma   90.00
#
_symmetry.space_group_name_H-M   'P 1'
#
loop_
_entity.id
_entity.type
_entity.pdbx_description
1 polymer ?
#
loop_
_entity_poly.entity_id
_entity_poly.type
_entity_poly.pdbx_seq_one_letter_code
_entity_poly.pdbx_strand_id
1 'polypeptide(L)'
;MTLYPVQDTFVRGEISPRLHARASLDLYRAALSKCENFVTLPHGGIRKRGGTYFVGEVKTSAKRTRGIPFIFSADQAYMLEFGDLYVRVYAYGARVGTVEVATPYLEADLFDLQFVQSADQMWITHRDYLPQVLTRTAHTIWTLAEFAFLDGPYDDINTSATTMAPAETGAVHPLMTNNTAPSGTAADSSGSADAYKVFDRDNGSNLSFGTTTGFLSYDFAGTATKVCDGYWLRANSTGGTKAPIAWDFQGFDGTNWISLDSRTAETGWSRSEVRFFEFQNETAYQSYRLNISGSEDDANLTIAEMGWHEDGDTQTPFDLTASSIVGINDGTGFQTSDVGRTIRLLGSDAV
;
A
#
# COMPACT_ATOMS: atom_id res chain seq x y z
N MET A 1 -74.48 9.27 -9.91
CA MET A 1 -73.45 10.27 -10.26
C MET A 1 -72.23 9.97 -9.42
N THR A 2 -71.18 9.41 -10.02
CA THR A 2 -69.90 9.17 -9.34
C THR A 2 -69.21 10.53 -9.17
N LEU A 3 -68.96 10.93 -7.93
CA LEU A 3 -68.25 12.17 -7.61
C LEU A 3 -66.74 11.86 -7.63
N TYR A 4 -66.01 12.43 -8.58
CA TYR A 4 -64.54 12.33 -8.60
C TYR A 4 -63.98 13.49 -7.78
N PRO A 5 -63.30 13.24 -6.64
CA PRO A 5 -62.60 14.29 -5.92
C PRO A 5 -61.49 14.85 -6.82
N VAL A 6 -61.37 16.17 -6.88
CA VAL A 6 -60.27 16.83 -7.61
C VAL A 6 -58.96 16.49 -6.92
N GLN A 7 -58.02 15.93 -7.67
CA GLN A 7 -56.64 15.77 -7.25
C GLN A 7 -55.80 16.86 -7.91
N ASP A 8 -55.32 17.80 -7.10
CA ASP A 8 -54.61 19.01 -7.51
C ASP A 8 -53.11 18.97 -7.18
N THR A 9 -52.64 17.93 -6.49
CA THR A 9 -51.25 17.76 -6.06
C THR A 9 -50.71 16.35 -6.27
N PHE A 10 -49.44 16.27 -6.66
CA PHE A 10 -48.73 15.04 -7.01
C PHE A 10 -47.37 14.92 -6.30
N VAL A 11 -47.16 15.64 -5.20
CA VAL A 11 -45.87 15.73 -4.48
C VAL A 11 -45.34 14.41 -3.91
N ARG A 12 -46.12 13.32 -3.93
CA ARG A 12 -45.74 12.02 -3.34
C ARG A 12 -45.31 10.97 -4.36
N GLY A 13 -45.24 11.28 -5.66
CA GLY A 13 -44.73 10.33 -6.65
C GLY A 13 -45.62 9.11 -6.85
N GLU A 14 -45.04 8.03 -7.37
CA GLU A 14 -45.72 6.75 -7.50
C GLU A 14 -45.78 6.04 -6.14
N ILE A 15 -46.99 5.74 -5.65
CA ILE A 15 -47.16 5.00 -4.40
C ILE A 15 -47.08 3.50 -4.63
N SER A 16 -46.61 2.78 -3.60
CA SER A 16 -46.57 1.32 -3.61
C SER A 16 -47.96 0.72 -3.91
N PRO A 17 -48.03 -0.36 -4.72
CA PRO A 17 -49.28 -1.08 -4.98
C PRO A 17 -50.05 -1.51 -3.73
N ARG A 18 -49.36 -1.73 -2.60
CA ARG A 18 -49.97 -2.09 -1.31
C ARG A 18 -50.77 -0.94 -0.67
N LEU A 19 -50.54 0.29 -1.11
CA LEU A 19 -51.21 1.49 -0.61
C LEU A 19 -52.36 1.95 -1.51
N HIS A 20 -52.62 1.27 -2.63
CA HIS A 20 -53.69 1.64 -3.59
C HIS A 20 -55.09 1.63 -2.98
N ALA A 21 -55.34 0.89 -1.90
CA ALA A 21 -56.63 0.86 -1.21
C ALA A 21 -56.69 1.79 0.01
N ARG A 22 -55.60 2.47 0.38
CA ARG A 22 -55.49 3.27 1.61
C ARG A 22 -55.85 4.74 1.36
N ALA A 23 -57.06 4.96 0.83
CA ALA A 23 -57.58 6.29 0.51
C ALA A 23 -57.69 7.27 1.71
N SER A 24 -57.61 6.74 2.93
CA SER A 24 -57.59 7.53 4.17
C SER A 24 -56.25 8.19 4.47
N LEU A 25 -55.15 7.80 3.82
CA LEU A 25 -53.85 8.40 4.06
C LEU A 25 -53.72 9.73 3.31
N ASP A 26 -53.19 10.77 3.96
CA ASP A 26 -52.98 12.06 3.31
C ASP A 26 -52.04 11.98 2.11
N LEU A 27 -51.02 11.10 2.20
CA LEU A 27 -50.10 10.84 1.08
C LEU A 27 -50.78 10.19 -0.12
N TYR A 28 -51.88 9.44 0.06
CA TYR A 28 -52.62 8.83 -1.04
C TYR A 28 -53.24 9.90 -1.95
N ARG A 29 -53.75 10.98 -1.36
CA ARG A 29 -54.40 12.09 -2.09
C ARG A 29 -53.40 12.93 -2.88
N ALA A 30 -52.12 12.82 -2.57
CA ALA A 30 -51.04 13.57 -3.21
C ALA A 30 -50.11 12.69 -4.08
N ALA A 31 -50.50 11.44 -4.35
CA ALA A 31 -49.70 10.44 -5.04
C ALA A 31 -50.36 9.96 -6.33
N LEU A 32 -49.57 9.28 -7.16
CA LEU A 32 -50.00 8.64 -8.39
C LEU A 32 -49.94 7.12 -8.21
N SER A 33 -50.92 6.40 -8.77
CA SER A 33 -50.84 4.93 -8.86
C SER A 33 -49.81 4.46 -9.87
N LYS A 34 -49.47 5.32 -10.84
CA LYS A 34 -48.49 5.07 -11.90
C LYS A 34 -47.91 6.40 -12.39
N CYS A 35 -46.59 6.52 -12.44
CA CYS A 35 -45.87 7.74 -12.84
C CYS A 35 -44.69 7.41 -13.78
N GLU A 36 -44.98 7.10 -15.05
CA GLU A 36 -43.96 6.78 -16.04
C GLU A 36 -43.48 8.01 -16.81
N ASN A 37 -42.17 8.24 -16.88
CA ASN A 37 -41.56 9.36 -17.61
C ASN A 37 -42.01 10.76 -17.15
N PHE A 38 -42.40 10.91 -15.88
CA PHE A 38 -42.66 12.21 -15.24
C PHE A 38 -41.77 12.41 -14.01
N VAL A 39 -41.57 13.68 -13.65
CA VAL A 39 -40.94 14.11 -12.40
C VAL A 39 -41.94 14.97 -11.65
N THR A 40 -42.24 14.58 -10.41
CA THR A 40 -43.11 15.34 -9.51
C THR A 40 -42.39 16.57 -8.98
N LEU A 41 -43.07 17.71 -9.00
CA LEU A 41 -42.53 18.96 -8.50
C LEU A 41 -42.96 19.16 -7.04
N PRO A 42 -42.09 19.74 -6.18
CA PRO A 42 -42.46 20.05 -4.80
C PRO A 42 -43.69 20.98 -4.67
N HIS A 43 -44.01 21.74 -5.72
CA HIS A 43 -45.13 22.68 -5.76
C HIS A 43 -46.47 22.06 -6.22
N GLY A 44 -46.58 20.73 -6.29
CA GLY A 44 -47.84 20.03 -6.59
C GLY A 44 -47.98 19.54 -8.02
N GLY A 45 -47.40 20.24 -9.01
CA GLY A 45 -47.45 19.83 -10.41
C GLY A 45 -46.54 18.64 -10.76
N ILE A 46 -46.68 18.15 -11.99
CA ILE A 46 -45.76 17.19 -12.60
C ILE A 46 -45.23 17.76 -13.91
N ARG A 47 -44.01 17.39 -14.29
CA ARG A 47 -43.45 17.68 -15.62
C ARG A 47 -42.94 16.41 -16.26
N LYS A 48 -42.87 16.37 -17.59
CA LYS A 48 -42.21 15.27 -18.30
C LYS A 48 -40.75 15.16 -17.86
N ARG A 49 -40.23 13.94 -17.73
CA ARG A 49 -38.82 13.67 -17.47
C ARG A 49 -37.98 14.29 -18.60
N GLY A 50 -36.79 14.78 -18.26
CA GLY A 50 -35.82 15.19 -19.27
C GLY A 50 -35.57 14.05 -20.25
N GLY A 51 -35.51 14.38 -21.54
CA GLY A 51 -35.22 13.38 -22.58
C GLY A 51 -33.80 12.81 -22.43
N THR A 52 -33.57 11.66 -23.05
CA THR A 52 -32.22 11.16 -23.30
C THR A 52 -31.71 11.76 -24.60
N TYR A 53 -30.43 12.10 -24.68
CA TYR A 53 -29.78 12.45 -25.94
C TYR A 53 -28.82 11.32 -26.33
N PHE A 54 -28.68 11.09 -27.63
CA PHE A 54 -27.74 10.13 -28.16
C PHE A 54 -26.35 10.77 -28.23
N VAL A 55 -25.39 10.21 -27.50
CA VAL A 55 -23.98 10.68 -27.50
C VAL A 55 -23.20 10.04 -28.65
N GLY A 56 -23.35 8.73 -28.81
CA GLY A 56 -22.60 7.94 -29.78
C GLY A 56 -22.84 6.44 -29.56
N GLU A 57 -22.47 5.66 -30.58
CA GLU A 57 -22.48 4.20 -30.51
C GLU A 57 -21.26 3.69 -29.73
N VAL A 58 -21.42 2.57 -29.02
CA VAL A 58 -20.29 1.85 -28.41
C VAL A 58 -19.34 1.34 -29.50
N LYS A 59 -18.10 1.00 -29.17
CA LYS A 59 -17.11 0.54 -30.17
C LYS A 59 -17.62 -0.63 -31.01
N THR A 60 -18.31 -1.57 -30.37
CA THR A 60 -18.78 -2.80 -31.02
C THR A 60 -20.14 -3.19 -30.46
N SER A 61 -21.21 -2.72 -31.08
CA SER A 61 -22.59 -2.97 -30.66
C SER A 61 -23.02 -4.45 -30.70
N ALA A 62 -22.21 -5.32 -31.31
CA ALA A 62 -22.40 -6.77 -31.25
C ALA A 62 -21.98 -7.40 -29.91
N LYS A 63 -21.23 -6.66 -29.07
CA LYS A 63 -20.75 -7.10 -27.76
C LYS A 63 -21.41 -6.30 -26.64
N ARG A 64 -21.47 -6.89 -25.46
CA ARG A 64 -21.92 -6.20 -24.25
C ARG A 64 -20.87 -5.19 -23.80
N THR A 65 -21.35 -4.07 -23.26
CA THR A 65 -20.53 -2.95 -22.80
C THR A 65 -21.12 -2.41 -21.51
N ARG A 66 -20.27 -2.02 -20.56
CA ARG A 66 -20.67 -1.47 -19.26
C ARG A 66 -20.23 -0.02 -19.14
N GLY A 67 -21.18 0.87 -18.89
CA GLY A 67 -20.90 2.25 -18.52
C GLY A 67 -20.59 2.37 -17.03
N ILE A 68 -19.44 2.93 -16.67
CA ILE A 68 -19.01 3.15 -15.28
C ILE A 68 -18.74 4.65 -15.08
N PRO A 69 -19.33 5.30 -14.06
CA PRO A 69 -19.06 6.72 -13.80
C PRO A 69 -17.67 6.91 -13.18
N PHE A 70 -16.97 7.97 -13.60
CA PHE A 70 -15.75 8.46 -12.96
C PHE A 70 -15.96 9.94 -12.64
N ILE A 71 -16.12 10.29 -11.37
CA ILE A 71 -16.53 11.64 -10.94
C ILE A 71 -15.44 12.20 -10.05
N PHE A 72 -14.65 13.12 -10.60
CA PHE A 72 -13.66 13.86 -9.82
C PHE A 72 -14.32 15.02 -9.06
N SER A 73 -15.25 15.72 -9.71
CA SER A 73 -16.01 16.83 -9.14
C SER A 73 -17.33 17.06 -9.90
N ALA A 74 -18.13 18.03 -9.45
CA ALA A 74 -19.36 18.42 -10.16
C ALA A 74 -19.10 18.94 -11.60
N ASP A 75 -17.92 19.52 -11.85
CA ASP A 75 -17.53 20.05 -13.17
C ASP A 75 -16.75 19.05 -14.01
N GLN A 76 -16.16 18.04 -13.37
CA GLN A 76 -15.33 17.01 -14.00
C GLN A 76 -15.92 15.63 -13.73
N ALA A 77 -16.92 15.28 -14.54
CA ALA A 77 -17.58 13.99 -14.53
C ALA A 77 -17.45 13.30 -15.89
N TYR A 78 -17.05 12.04 -15.86
CA TYR A 78 -16.79 11.20 -17.02
C TYR A 78 -17.67 9.94 -16.96
N MET A 79 -18.00 9.40 -18.12
CA MET A 79 -18.53 8.05 -18.28
C MET A 79 -17.49 7.20 -19.00
N LEU A 80 -17.10 6.11 -18.36
CA LEU A 80 -16.17 5.13 -18.88
C LEU A 80 -16.96 4.01 -19.55
N GLU A 81 -16.71 3.82 -20.85
CA GLU A 81 -17.23 2.72 -21.64
C GLU A 81 -16.25 1.53 -21.51
N PHE A 82 -16.54 0.61 -20.60
CA PHE A 82 -15.82 -0.66 -20.49
C PHE A 82 -16.39 -1.65 -21.51
N GLY A 83 -15.56 -2.07 -22.46
CA GLY A 83 -15.88 -3.12 -23.42
C GLY A 83 -14.79 -4.19 -23.44
N ASP A 84 -14.95 -5.16 -24.34
CA ASP A 84 -14.04 -6.30 -24.46
C ASP A 84 -12.60 -5.85 -24.76
N LEU A 85 -11.73 -5.94 -23.75
CA LEU A 85 -10.32 -5.53 -23.76
C LEU A 85 -10.05 -4.02 -23.95
N TYR A 86 -11.04 -3.15 -23.69
CA TYR A 86 -10.83 -1.70 -23.77
C TYR A 86 -11.68 -0.88 -22.79
N VAL A 87 -11.22 0.34 -22.52
CA VAL A 87 -11.99 1.43 -21.91
C VAL A 87 -11.93 2.66 -22.79
N ARG A 88 -13.09 3.26 -23.10
CA ARG A 88 -13.21 4.58 -23.74
C ARG A 88 -13.79 5.58 -22.78
N VAL A 89 -13.52 6.86 -23.02
CA VAL A 89 -13.89 7.95 -22.11
C VAL A 89 -14.85 8.91 -22.80
N TYR A 90 -15.93 9.25 -22.10
CA TYR A 90 -16.93 10.22 -22.53
C TYR A 90 -17.08 11.31 -21.46
N ALA A 91 -17.20 12.56 -21.90
CA ALA A 91 -17.48 13.70 -21.03
C ALA A 91 -18.16 14.80 -21.85
N TYR A 92 -18.90 15.68 -21.17
CA TYR A 92 -19.55 16.84 -21.80
C TYR A 92 -20.42 16.49 -23.03
N GLY A 93 -20.97 15.28 -23.03
CA GLY A 93 -21.84 14.76 -24.09
C GLY A 93 -21.19 14.36 -25.39
N ALA A 94 -19.88 14.11 -25.39
CA ALA A 94 -19.17 13.52 -26.51
C ALA A 94 -18.07 12.56 -26.04
N ARG A 95 -17.49 11.80 -26.98
CA ARG A 95 -16.27 11.02 -26.73
C ARG A 95 -15.09 11.97 -26.51
N VAL A 96 -14.26 11.67 -25.53
CA VAL A 96 -13.04 12.44 -25.25
C VAL A 96 -11.96 12.07 -26.28
N GLY A 97 -11.92 12.83 -27.38
CA GLY A 97 -10.96 12.62 -28.46
C GLY A 97 -10.92 11.18 -28.95
N THR A 98 -9.71 10.63 -29.05
CA THR A 98 -9.46 9.23 -29.43
C THR A 98 -9.10 8.35 -28.24
N VAL A 99 -9.34 8.80 -27.00
CA VAL A 99 -8.93 8.08 -25.79
C VAL A 99 -9.51 6.66 -25.81
N GLU A 100 -8.62 5.69 -25.69
CA GLU A 100 -8.90 4.27 -25.57
C GLU A 100 -7.75 3.64 -24.80
N VAL A 101 -8.05 3.00 -23.68
CA VAL A 101 -7.09 2.33 -22.81
C VAL A 101 -7.31 0.83 -22.96
N ALA A 102 -6.25 0.07 -23.25
CA ALA A 102 -6.33 -1.39 -23.29
C ALA A 102 -6.55 -1.95 -21.88
N THR A 103 -7.37 -2.98 -21.77
CA THR A 103 -7.65 -3.65 -20.49
C THR A 103 -7.51 -5.16 -20.62
N PRO A 104 -7.26 -5.88 -19.52
CA PRO A 104 -7.24 -7.35 -19.55
C PRO A 104 -8.64 -7.97 -19.54
N TYR A 105 -9.71 -7.17 -19.35
CA TYR A 105 -11.04 -7.67 -19.07
C TYR A 105 -11.79 -8.14 -20.32
N LEU A 106 -12.23 -9.40 -20.30
CA LEU A 106 -13.09 -9.96 -21.34
C LEU A 106 -14.55 -9.50 -21.19
N GLU A 107 -15.30 -9.55 -22.30
CA GLU A 107 -16.74 -9.23 -22.34
C GLU A 107 -17.55 -9.91 -21.23
N ALA A 108 -17.24 -11.18 -20.94
CA ALA A 108 -17.97 -11.98 -19.96
C ALA A 108 -17.88 -11.42 -18.54
N ASP A 109 -16.76 -10.76 -18.21
CA ASP A 109 -16.41 -10.40 -16.84
C ASP A 109 -16.74 -8.94 -16.52
N LEU A 110 -17.09 -8.13 -17.54
CA LEU A 110 -17.31 -6.69 -17.40
C LEU A 110 -18.33 -6.34 -16.31
N PHE A 111 -19.37 -7.16 -16.14
CA PHE A 111 -20.44 -6.92 -15.17
C PHE A 111 -20.12 -7.39 -13.74
N ASP A 112 -19.08 -8.19 -13.59
CA ASP A 112 -18.61 -8.69 -12.29
C ASP A 112 -17.51 -7.81 -11.69
N LEU A 113 -16.89 -6.95 -12.51
CA LEU A 113 -15.94 -5.93 -12.05
C LEU A 113 -16.52 -5.12 -10.88
N GLN A 114 -15.79 -5.11 -9.77
CA GLN A 114 -16.02 -4.21 -8.66
C GLN A 114 -15.05 -3.05 -8.77
N PHE A 115 -15.45 -1.87 -8.29
CA PHE A 115 -14.62 -0.69 -8.36
C PHE A 115 -14.91 0.28 -7.22
N VAL A 116 -13.87 1.02 -6.84
CA VAL A 116 -13.96 2.20 -5.99
C VAL A 116 -13.11 3.30 -6.61
N GLN A 117 -13.56 4.54 -6.52
CA GLN A 117 -12.86 5.69 -7.07
C GLN A 117 -12.62 6.72 -5.98
N SER A 118 -11.42 7.31 -5.99
CA SER A 118 -11.03 8.44 -5.16
C SER A 118 -10.21 9.41 -6.02
N ALA A 119 -10.67 10.65 -6.10
CA ALA A 119 -10.05 11.70 -6.92
C ALA A 119 -9.72 11.21 -8.34
N ASP A 120 -8.45 11.15 -8.70
CA ASP A 120 -7.98 10.82 -10.04
C ASP A 120 -7.72 9.33 -10.28
N GLN A 121 -8.03 8.47 -9.31
CA GLN A 121 -7.76 7.03 -9.38
C GLN A 121 -9.01 6.19 -9.15
N MET A 122 -9.16 5.14 -9.94
CA MET A 122 -10.18 4.10 -9.79
C MET A 122 -9.50 2.74 -9.65
N TRP A 123 -9.68 2.11 -8.50
CA TRP A 123 -9.27 0.73 -8.26
C TRP A 123 -10.35 -0.21 -8.75
N ILE A 124 -9.96 -1.21 -9.52
CA ILE A 124 -10.84 -2.17 -10.18
C ILE A 124 -10.39 -3.57 -9.75
N THR A 125 -11.33 -4.38 -9.29
CA THR A 125 -11.06 -5.75 -8.83
C THR A 125 -11.99 -6.76 -9.48
N HIS A 126 -11.47 -7.96 -9.65
CA HIS A 126 -12.18 -9.14 -10.10
C HIS A 126 -11.51 -10.38 -9.50
N ARG A 127 -12.24 -11.50 -9.42
CA ARG A 127 -11.71 -12.76 -8.88
C ARG A 127 -10.58 -13.37 -9.71
N ASP A 128 -10.60 -13.15 -11.03
CA ASP A 128 -9.72 -13.83 -11.99
C ASP A 128 -8.68 -12.88 -12.62
N TYR A 129 -8.66 -11.60 -12.22
CA TYR A 129 -7.69 -10.61 -12.70
C TYR A 129 -6.97 -9.97 -11.52
N LEU A 130 -5.68 -9.68 -11.69
CA LEU A 130 -4.95 -8.84 -10.74
C LEU A 130 -5.62 -7.47 -10.64
N PRO A 131 -5.76 -6.89 -9.42
CA PRO A 131 -6.33 -5.56 -9.26
C PRO A 131 -5.62 -4.54 -10.14
N GLN A 132 -6.37 -3.64 -10.76
CA GLN A 132 -5.85 -2.60 -11.62
C GLN A 132 -6.22 -1.22 -11.08
N VAL A 133 -5.38 -0.23 -11.35
CA VAL A 133 -5.64 1.18 -11.07
C VAL A 133 -5.74 1.95 -12.38
N LEU A 134 -6.93 2.48 -12.67
CA LEU A 134 -7.14 3.43 -13.75
C LEU A 134 -6.89 4.85 -13.22
N THR A 135 -5.87 5.52 -13.74
CA THR A 135 -5.46 6.87 -13.33
C THR A 135 -5.74 7.89 -14.43
N ARG A 136 -6.35 9.02 -14.07
CA ARG A 136 -6.56 10.18 -14.94
C ARG A 136 -5.57 11.29 -14.58
N THR A 137 -4.63 11.62 -15.45
CA THR A 137 -3.70 12.74 -15.22
C THR A 137 -4.08 14.00 -16.01
N ALA A 138 -4.90 13.87 -17.05
CA ALA A 138 -5.47 14.98 -17.80
C ALA A 138 -6.80 14.57 -18.44
N HIS A 139 -7.53 15.54 -19.02
CA HIS A 139 -8.78 15.25 -19.75
C HIS A 139 -8.61 14.12 -20.77
N THR A 140 -7.49 14.12 -21.52
CA THR A 140 -7.19 13.16 -22.59
C THR A 140 -6.11 12.13 -22.22
N ILE A 141 -5.64 12.07 -20.97
CA ILE A 141 -4.56 11.17 -20.56
C ILE A 141 -5.05 10.26 -19.44
N TRP A 142 -5.13 8.97 -19.76
CA TRP A 142 -5.64 7.91 -18.91
C TRP A 142 -4.70 6.71 -19.01
N THR A 143 -4.34 6.13 -17.87
CA THR A 143 -3.46 4.96 -17.80
C THR A 143 -4.10 3.89 -16.93
N LEU A 144 -4.01 2.63 -17.35
CA LEU A 144 -4.35 1.48 -16.53
C LEU A 144 -3.06 0.74 -16.21
N ALA A 145 -2.82 0.48 -14.93
CA ALA A 145 -1.68 -0.28 -14.46
C ALA A 145 -2.14 -1.30 -13.41
N GLU A 146 -1.37 -2.37 -13.23
CA GLU A 146 -1.60 -3.32 -12.15
C GLU A 146 -1.36 -2.61 -10.80
N PHE A 147 -2.17 -2.92 -9.80
CA PHE A 147 -1.95 -2.43 -8.45
C PHE A 147 -0.75 -3.14 -7.83
N ALA A 148 0.29 -2.39 -7.49
CA ALA A 148 1.43 -2.90 -6.74
C ALA A 148 1.01 -3.08 -5.27
N PHE A 149 0.95 -4.33 -4.81
CA PHE A 149 0.80 -4.61 -3.39
C PHE A 149 2.11 -4.29 -2.68
N LEU A 150 2.08 -3.38 -1.72
CA LEU A 150 3.21 -3.15 -0.82
C LEU A 150 3.33 -4.28 0.20
N ASP A 151 2.18 -4.86 0.62
CA ASP A 151 2.14 -5.93 1.59
C ASP A 151 0.82 -6.75 1.57
N GLY A 152 0.83 -7.94 2.20
CA GLY A 152 -0.32 -8.82 2.45
C GLY A 152 -0.89 -9.49 1.19
N PRO A 153 -1.96 -10.30 1.30
CA PRO A 153 -2.38 -11.09 2.47
C PRO A 153 -1.41 -12.27 2.73
N TYR A 154 -1.23 -12.63 4.00
CA TYR A 154 -0.34 -13.71 4.41
C TYR A 154 -1.02 -15.08 4.38
N ASP A 155 -0.28 -16.11 3.98
CA ASP A 155 -0.67 -17.51 4.23
C ASP A 155 -0.49 -17.85 5.72
N ASP A 156 -1.14 -18.94 6.15
CA ASP A 156 -0.93 -19.47 7.49
C ASP A 156 0.55 -19.79 7.73
N ILE A 157 1.02 -19.54 8.95
CA ILE A 157 2.41 -19.84 9.34
C ILE A 157 2.74 -21.30 9.06
N ASN A 158 3.87 -21.53 8.39
CA ASN A 158 4.35 -22.89 8.14
C ASN A 158 4.71 -23.55 9.49
N THR A 159 3.91 -24.54 9.89
CA THR A 159 4.12 -25.34 11.11
C THR A 159 4.80 -26.68 10.83
N SER A 160 5.17 -26.96 9.57
CA SER A 160 5.87 -28.19 9.20
C SER A 160 7.37 -28.12 9.55
N ALA A 161 8.03 -29.28 9.55
CA ALA A 161 9.46 -29.37 9.83
C ALA A 161 10.36 -28.86 8.69
N THR A 162 9.81 -28.68 7.48
CA THR A 162 10.56 -28.17 6.33
C THR A 162 10.64 -26.65 6.44
N THR A 163 11.86 -26.13 6.55
CA THR A 163 12.17 -24.71 6.68
C THR A 163 12.94 -24.22 5.46
N MET A 164 12.94 -22.91 5.23
CA MET A 164 13.77 -22.26 4.21
C MET A 164 14.79 -21.36 4.90
N ALA A 165 16.06 -21.52 4.54
CA ALA A 165 17.16 -20.70 5.06
C ALA A 165 17.63 -19.74 3.97
N PRO A 166 17.64 -18.43 4.22
CA PRO A 166 18.19 -17.47 3.29
C PRO A 166 19.73 -17.51 3.31
N ALA A 167 20.34 -17.41 2.13
CA ALA A 167 21.80 -17.34 2.00
C ALA A 167 22.37 -15.99 2.45
N GLU A 168 21.56 -14.93 2.38
CA GLU A 168 21.93 -13.57 2.75
C GLU A 168 20.84 -12.94 3.63
N THR A 169 21.13 -11.75 4.16
CA THR A 169 20.17 -10.95 4.92
C THR A 169 19.81 -9.69 4.13
N GLY A 170 18.61 -9.16 4.34
CA GLY A 170 18.22 -7.86 3.81
C GLY A 170 18.85 -6.66 4.54
N ALA A 171 20.10 -6.76 4.98
CA ALA A 171 20.80 -5.68 5.68
C ALA A 171 21.72 -4.92 4.71
N VAL A 172 21.74 -3.58 4.79
CA VAL A 172 22.63 -2.74 3.95
C VAL A 172 24.11 -2.94 4.27
N HIS A 173 24.42 -3.46 5.46
CA HIS A 173 25.77 -3.76 5.92
C HIS A 173 26.01 -5.28 5.94
N PRO A 174 27.25 -5.74 5.72
CA PRO A 174 27.59 -7.14 5.87
C PRO A 174 27.63 -7.53 7.35
N LEU A 175 27.82 -8.82 7.59
CA LEU A 175 28.26 -9.33 8.90
C LEU A 175 29.66 -8.79 9.21
N MET A 176 29.74 -7.81 10.11
CA MET A 176 31.01 -7.15 10.43
C MET A 176 31.87 -8.00 11.37
N THR A 177 33.19 -7.92 11.23
CA THR A 177 34.17 -8.61 12.10
C THR A 177 35.17 -7.65 12.76
N ASN A 178 35.25 -6.43 12.25
CA ASN A 178 35.88 -5.26 12.85
C ASN A 178 35.31 -4.01 12.15
N ASN A 179 35.76 -2.82 12.53
CA ASN A 179 35.23 -1.56 11.99
C ASN A 179 35.32 -1.40 10.46
N THR A 180 36.14 -2.16 9.73
CA THR A 180 36.30 -2.00 8.27
C THR A 180 36.19 -3.29 7.45
N ALA A 181 35.92 -4.43 8.10
CA ALA A 181 35.85 -5.74 7.45
C ALA A 181 34.49 -6.42 7.69
N PRO A 182 33.93 -7.10 6.67
CA PRO A 182 34.55 -7.46 5.39
C PRO A 182 34.53 -6.35 4.32
N SER A 183 33.69 -5.33 4.48
CA SER A 183 33.64 -4.14 3.64
C SER A 183 32.99 -2.99 4.40
N GLY A 184 33.09 -1.77 3.85
CA GLY A 184 32.53 -0.56 4.46
C GLY A 184 33.29 -0.11 5.71
N THR A 185 32.71 0.83 6.46
CA THR A 185 33.29 1.31 7.72
C THR A 185 32.19 1.59 8.75
N ALA A 186 32.20 0.85 9.85
CA ALA A 186 31.44 1.17 11.06
C ALA A 186 32.26 2.14 11.93
N ALA A 187 31.62 3.23 12.37
CA ALA A 187 32.26 4.24 13.22
C ALA A 187 31.25 4.83 14.21
N ASP A 188 31.73 5.22 15.38
CA ASP A 188 30.94 5.94 16.36
C ASP A 188 31.58 7.28 16.72
N SER A 189 30.86 8.12 17.45
CA SER A 189 31.32 9.45 17.86
C SER A 189 32.55 9.44 18.77
N SER A 190 32.86 8.33 19.46
CA SER A 190 34.02 8.22 20.35
C SER A 190 35.28 7.67 19.66
N GLY A 191 35.17 7.16 18.42
CA GLY A 191 36.28 6.50 17.73
C GLY A 191 36.63 5.13 18.30
N SER A 192 35.64 4.41 18.83
CA SER A 192 35.76 3.09 19.41
C SER A 192 36.21 2.05 18.39
N ALA A 193 37.12 1.16 18.78
CA ALA A 193 37.49 -0.02 17.98
C ALA A 193 36.35 -1.07 17.93
N ASP A 194 35.31 -0.87 18.72
CA ASP A 194 34.18 -1.78 18.90
C ASP A 194 32.89 -1.29 18.20
N ALA A 195 32.95 -0.26 17.35
CA ALA A 195 31.76 0.25 16.67
C ALA A 195 31.05 -0.82 15.82
N TYR A 196 31.81 -1.76 15.27
CA TYR A 196 31.30 -2.90 14.49
C TYR A 196 30.45 -3.90 15.27
N LYS A 197 30.53 -3.92 16.61
CA LYS A 197 29.84 -4.91 17.47
C LYS A 197 28.32 -4.83 17.42
N VAL A 198 27.80 -3.71 16.93
CA VAL A 198 26.35 -3.56 16.70
C VAL A 198 25.91 -4.16 15.36
N PHE A 199 26.83 -4.66 14.54
CA PHE A 199 26.59 -5.18 13.18
C PHE A 199 27.22 -6.57 12.97
N ASP A 200 27.67 -7.23 14.05
CA ASP A 200 28.39 -8.51 14.01
C ASP A 200 27.47 -9.71 14.29
N ARG A 201 26.17 -9.47 14.51
CA ARG A 201 25.16 -10.48 14.82
C ARG A 201 25.47 -11.28 16.09
N ASP A 202 26.35 -10.78 16.96
CA ASP A 202 26.62 -11.35 18.27
C ASP A 202 25.81 -10.65 19.36
N ASN A 203 24.69 -11.28 19.70
CA ASN A 203 23.80 -10.86 20.77
C ASN A 203 24.43 -10.82 22.18
N GLY A 204 25.65 -11.35 22.36
CA GLY A 204 26.42 -11.29 23.61
C GLY A 204 27.27 -10.03 23.77
N SER A 205 27.48 -9.28 22.68
CA SER A 205 28.37 -8.12 22.63
C SER A 205 27.58 -6.80 22.72
N ASN A 206 28.27 -5.67 22.92
CA ASN A 206 27.66 -4.34 22.84
C ASN A 206 28.71 -3.27 22.53
N LEU A 207 28.26 -2.19 21.90
CA LEU A 207 28.96 -0.91 21.85
C LEU A 207 28.56 -0.07 23.06
N SER A 208 29.55 0.51 23.74
CA SER A 208 29.37 1.50 24.80
C SER A 208 29.98 2.83 24.36
N PHE A 209 29.18 3.89 24.36
CA PHE A 209 29.61 5.21 23.87
C PHE A 209 30.40 6.00 24.92
N GLY A 210 30.27 5.68 26.21
CA GLY A 210 30.89 6.41 27.31
C GLY A 210 30.26 7.79 27.59
N THR A 211 29.12 8.08 26.96
CA THR A 211 28.35 9.32 27.02
C THR A 211 26.88 8.97 26.76
N THR A 212 25.95 9.90 26.97
CA THR A 212 24.50 9.71 26.76
C THR A 212 24.01 10.15 25.38
N THR A 213 24.90 10.72 24.56
CA THR A 213 24.62 11.19 23.20
C THR A 213 25.79 10.84 22.28
N GLY A 214 25.55 10.74 20.98
CA GLY A 214 26.59 10.37 20.03
C GLY A 214 26.01 9.96 18.69
N PHE A 215 26.85 9.47 17.79
CA PHE A 215 26.36 8.84 16.57
C PHE A 215 27.02 7.48 16.36
N LEU A 216 26.31 6.60 15.67
CA LEU A 216 26.82 5.39 15.07
C LEU A 216 26.54 5.46 13.57
N SER A 217 27.56 5.30 12.75
CA SER A 217 27.46 5.34 11.29
C SER A 217 28.01 4.09 10.65
N TYR A 218 27.47 3.75 9.48
CA TYR A 218 28.06 2.80 8.56
C TYR A 218 28.21 3.46 7.19
N ASP A 219 29.46 3.53 6.72
CA ASP A 219 29.83 4.05 5.42
C ASP A 219 30.06 2.92 4.42
N PHE A 220 29.46 2.99 3.25
CA PHE A 220 29.59 1.93 2.25
C PHE A 220 30.96 2.03 1.55
N ALA A 221 31.51 0.88 1.13
CA ALA A 221 32.81 0.85 0.49
C ALA A 221 32.81 1.58 -0.87
N GLY A 222 33.78 2.46 -1.09
CA GLY A 222 33.99 3.13 -2.38
C GLY A 222 32.91 4.15 -2.70
N THR A 223 32.20 3.95 -3.82
CA THR A 223 31.10 4.83 -4.26
C THR A 223 29.75 4.13 -4.20
N ALA A 224 29.65 3.05 -3.41
CA ALA A 224 28.42 2.30 -3.26
C ALA A 224 27.35 3.15 -2.57
N THR A 225 26.11 3.02 -3.02
CA THR A 225 24.93 3.58 -2.36
C THR A 225 23.88 2.50 -2.21
N LYS A 226 23.10 2.59 -1.13
CA LYS A 226 22.02 1.64 -0.82
C LYS A 226 20.78 2.42 -0.40
N VAL A 227 19.58 1.89 -0.70
CA VAL A 227 18.32 2.42 -0.19
C VAL A 227 18.00 1.68 1.11
N CYS A 228 17.77 2.42 2.19
CA CYS A 228 17.37 1.88 3.48
C CYS A 228 16.01 2.45 3.86
N ASP A 229 15.07 1.59 4.22
CA ASP A 229 13.66 1.86 4.51
C ASP A 229 13.24 1.38 5.92
N GLY A 230 14.16 0.76 6.66
CA GLY A 230 13.89 0.35 8.04
C GLY A 230 15.15 0.09 8.83
N TYR A 231 15.02 0.07 10.15
CA TYR A 231 16.08 -0.36 11.06
C TYR A 231 15.50 -0.97 12.33
N TRP A 232 16.35 -1.72 13.03
CA TRP A 232 16.03 -2.22 14.36
C TRP A 232 17.20 -2.03 15.32
N LEU A 233 16.86 -1.98 16.61
CA LEU A 233 17.82 -1.87 17.71
C LEU A 233 17.55 -2.91 18.77
N ARG A 234 18.62 -3.46 19.33
CA ARG A 234 18.60 -4.34 20.48
C ARG A 234 19.22 -3.66 21.70
N ALA A 235 18.47 -3.63 22.80
CA ALA A 235 18.98 -3.18 24.08
C ALA A 235 19.99 -4.18 24.68
N ASN A 236 20.88 -3.68 25.54
CA ASN A 236 21.89 -4.49 26.22
C ASN A 236 21.27 -5.67 26.99
N SER A 237 21.98 -6.80 27.01
CA SER A 237 21.61 -8.03 27.73
C SER A 237 21.98 -7.98 29.22
N THR A 238 22.93 -7.12 29.62
CA THR A 238 23.50 -7.08 30.98
C THR A 238 23.45 -5.67 31.58
N GLY A 239 23.10 -5.57 32.88
CA GLY A 239 22.91 -4.29 33.57
C GLY A 239 21.50 -3.71 33.40
N GLY A 240 21.24 -2.53 33.98
CA GLY A 240 20.06 -1.74 33.59
C GLY A 240 20.14 -1.35 32.12
N THR A 241 19.01 -1.04 31.48
CA THR A 241 19.00 -0.63 30.08
C THR A 241 19.56 0.80 29.96
N LYS A 242 20.59 0.94 29.11
CA LYS A 242 21.23 2.20 28.75
C LYS A 242 20.92 2.51 27.28
N ALA A 243 19.71 2.16 26.87
CA ALA A 243 19.30 2.16 25.48
C ALA A 243 19.06 3.60 25.00
N PRO A 244 19.19 3.86 23.69
CA PRO A 244 18.76 5.13 23.12
C PRO A 244 17.28 5.43 23.45
N ILE A 245 16.96 6.67 23.81
CA ILE A 245 15.56 7.14 24.02
C ILE A 245 15.12 8.21 23.03
N ALA A 246 16.08 8.81 22.32
CA ALA A 246 15.83 9.81 21.29
C ALA A 246 16.97 9.82 20.27
N TRP A 247 16.64 9.88 18.98
CA TRP A 247 17.60 9.89 17.89
C TRP A 247 16.98 10.37 16.57
N ASP A 248 17.85 10.70 15.63
CA ASP A 248 17.54 11.01 14.24
C ASP A 248 18.32 10.03 13.35
N PHE A 249 17.61 9.21 12.58
CA PHE A 249 18.20 8.29 11.60
C PHE A 249 18.37 9.03 10.27
N GLN A 250 19.59 8.99 9.71
CA GLN A 250 19.97 9.86 8.60
C GLN A 250 20.74 9.13 7.52
N GLY A 251 20.52 9.54 6.27
CA GLY A 251 21.31 9.13 5.10
C GLY A 251 22.22 10.25 4.61
N PHE A 252 23.44 9.94 4.16
CA PHE A 252 24.39 10.90 3.61
C PHE A 252 24.34 10.94 2.08
N ASP A 253 23.96 12.09 1.50
CA ASP A 253 23.79 12.26 0.04
C ASP A 253 25.11 12.53 -0.71
N GLY A 254 26.24 12.50 0.01
CA GLY A 254 27.56 12.91 -0.48
C GLY A 254 27.96 14.33 -0.06
N THR A 255 27.00 15.13 0.42
CA THR A 255 27.21 16.51 0.89
C THR A 255 26.58 16.75 2.27
N ASN A 256 25.34 16.31 2.48
CA ASN A 256 24.53 16.57 3.65
C ASN A 256 24.00 15.27 4.26
N TRP A 257 23.79 15.31 5.57
CA TRP A 257 23.00 14.30 6.28
C TRP A 257 21.52 14.69 6.18
N ILE A 258 20.71 13.81 5.58
CA ILE A 258 19.27 13.97 5.40
C ILE A 258 18.57 13.15 6.47
N SER A 259 17.65 13.77 7.22
CA SER A 259 16.81 13.07 8.21
C SER A 259 15.77 12.21 7.49
N LEU A 260 15.72 10.93 7.86
CA LEU A 260 14.82 9.93 7.29
C LEU A 260 13.77 9.46 8.31
N ASP A 261 14.16 9.37 9.58
CA ASP A 261 13.25 9.04 10.68
C ASP A 261 13.74 9.69 11.98
N SER A 262 12.82 10.13 12.84
CA SER A 262 13.14 10.78 14.11
C SER A 262 12.30 10.21 15.24
N ARG A 263 12.97 9.75 16.30
CA ARG A 263 12.33 9.14 17.47
C ARG A 263 12.63 9.92 18.73
N THR A 264 11.63 9.98 19.62
CA THR A 264 11.73 10.60 20.94
C THR A 264 10.89 9.82 21.93
N ALA A 265 11.26 9.85 23.20
CA ALA A 265 10.55 9.17 24.29
C ALA A 265 10.45 7.64 24.14
N GLU A 266 11.42 7.04 23.44
CA GLU A 266 11.58 5.58 23.31
C GLU A 266 12.13 5.01 24.63
N THR A 267 11.32 5.03 25.67
CA THR A 267 11.67 4.63 27.05
C THR A 267 11.11 3.25 27.40
N GLY A 268 11.46 2.74 28.58
CA GLY A 268 10.93 1.50 29.14
C GLY A 268 11.53 0.24 28.53
N TRP A 269 12.78 0.29 28.06
CA TRP A 269 13.39 -0.88 27.44
C TRP A 269 13.55 -2.02 28.45
N SER A 270 13.25 -3.23 28.00
CA SER A 270 13.60 -4.46 28.67
C SER A 270 14.96 -4.96 28.18
N ARG A 271 15.62 -5.78 29.00
CA ARG A 271 16.90 -6.38 28.61
C ARG A 271 16.73 -7.23 27.37
N SER A 272 17.66 -7.10 26.41
CA SER A 272 17.59 -7.79 25.11
C SER A 272 16.34 -7.49 24.28
N GLU A 273 15.53 -6.49 24.64
CA GLU A 273 14.39 -6.09 23.81
C GLU A 273 14.89 -5.60 22.45
N VAL A 274 14.16 -6.00 21.41
CA VAL A 274 14.37 -5.54 20.05
C VAL A 274 13.18 -4.67 19.65
N ARG A 275 13.45 -3.48 19.10
CA ARG A 275 12.43 -2.61 18.50
C ARG A 275 12.72 -2.40 17.03
N PHE A 276 11.67 -2.39 16.23
CA PHE A 276 11.70 -2.22 14.79
C PHE A 276 11.08 -0.88 14.41
N PHE A 277 11.68 -0.21 13.44
CA PHE A 277 11.27 1.10 12.97
C PHE A 277 11.33 1.12 11.45
N GLU A 278 10.21 1.43 10.82
CA GLU A 278 10.06 1.49 9.37
C GLU A 278 9.73 2.94 8.95
N PHE A 279 10.20 3.31 7.77
CA PHE A 279 9.96 4.62 7.18
C PHE A 279 10.01 4.52 5.65
N GLN A 280 9.39 5.46 4.95
CA GLN A 280 9.39 5.47 3.49
C GLN A 280 10.69 6.12 2.99
N ASN A 281 11.45 5.41 2.17
CA ASN A 281 12.63 5.96 1.49
C ASN A 281 12.88 5.23 0.16
N GLU A 282 12.95 5.99 -0.92
CA GLU A 282 13.30 5.49 -2.26
C GLU A 282 14.69 6.00 -2.71
N THR A 283 15.38 6.79 -1.86
CA THR A 283 16.65 7.43 -2.20
C THR A 283 17.83 6.64 -1.65
N ALA A 284 18.81 6.38 -2.50
CA ALA A 284 20.04 5.69 -2.12
C ALA A 284 21.07 6.67 -1.54
N TYR A 285 21.71 6.29 -0.44
CA TYR A 285 22.71 7.10 0.27
C TYR A 285 24.06 6.38 0.36
N GLN A 286 25.15 7.15 0.49
CA GLN A 286 26.54 6.61 0.59
C GLN A 286 26.86 6.09 1.99
N SER A 287 26.17 6.61 2.99
CA SER A 287 26.33 6.20 4.38
C SER A 287 25.01 6.41 5.10
N TYR A 288 24.81 5.67 6.19
CA TYR A 288 23.72 5.91 7.12
C TYR A 288 24.27 6.13 8.53
N ARG A 289 23.52 6.84 9.37
CA ARG A 289 23.84 6.98 10.78
C ARG A 289 22.61 7.09 11.66
N LEU A 290 22.74 6.60 12.88
CA LEU A 290 21.86 6.88 13.99
C LEU A 290 22.49 8.00 14.82
N ASN A 291 21.91 9.21 14.79
CA ASN A 291 22.37 10.35 15.57
C ASN A 291 21.56 10.46 16.87
N ILE A 292 22.13 9.99 17.97
CA ILE A 292 21.48 9.74 19.25
C ILE A 292 21.60 10.97 20.15
N SER A 293 20.45 11.42 20.68
CA SER A 293 20.33 12.62 21.49
C SER A 293 19.88 12.36 22.93
N GLY A 294 19.69 11.09 23.33
CA GLY A 294 19.46 10.71 24.72
C GLY A 294 19.56 9.21 24.98
N SER A 295 19.77 8.86 26.25
CA SER A 295 19.86 7.49 26.79
C SER A 295 18.93 7.32 27.99
N GLU A 296 18.52 6.08 28.30
CA GLU A 296 17.82 5.73 29.55
C GLU A 296 18.70 5.86 30.81
N ASP A 297 20.01 5.90 30.64
CA ASP A 297 20.99 6.09 31.72
C ASP A 297 21.60 7.50 31.64
N ASP A 298 21.95 8.06 32.80
CA ASP A 298 22.45 9.44 32.91
C ASP A 298 23.95 9.57 32.62
N ALA A 299 24.67 8.44 32.52
CA ALA A 299 26.12 8.42 32.36
C ALA A 299 26.61 7.76 31.07
N ASN A 300 25.84 6.85 30.48
CA ASN A 300 26.29 6.08 29.34
C ASN A 300 25.12 5.65 28.43
N LEU A 301 25.48 5.23 27.24
CA LEU A 301 24.61 4.73 26.19
C LEU A 301 25.23 3.44 25.67
N THR A 302 24.39 2.42 25.46
CA THR A 302 24.82 1.15 24.88
C THR A 302 23.82 0.61 23.90
N ILE A 303 24.32 0.00 22.83
CA ILE A 303 23.53 -0.73 21.85
C ILE A 303 24.15 -2.11 21.73
N ALA A 304 23.34 -3.16 21.86
CA ALA A 304 23.82 -4.53 21.73
C ALA A 304 24.01 -4.90 20.26
N GLU A 305 22.97 -4.67 19.46
CA GLU A 305 22.92 -5.07 18.06
C GLU A 305 21.95 -4.15 17.31
N MET A 306 22.18 -3.98 16.02
CA MET A 306 21.31 -3.27 15.09
C MET A 306 21.35 -3.93 13.72
N GLY A 307 20.31 -3.69 12.94
CA GLY A 307 20.31 -3.97 11.52
C GLY A 307 19.58 -2.88 10.79
N TRP A 308 20.09 -2.49 9.64
CA TRP A 308 19.50 -1.49 8.75
C TRP A 308 19.04 -2.19 7.49
N HIS A 309 17.74 -2.18 7.25
CA HIS A 309 17.08 -2.91 6.19
C HIS A 309 17.37 -2.25 4.84
N GLU A 310 17.81 -3.04 3.86
CA GLU A 310 17.95 -2.62 2.46
C GLU A 310 16.60 -2.77 1.76
N ASP A 311 16.16 -1.76 1.02
CA ASP A 311 14.93 -1.83 0.22
C ASP A 311 14.96 -3.08 -0.67
N GLY A 312 13.90 -3.89 -0.58
CA GLY A 312 13.82 -5.20 -1.20
C GLY A 312 13.94 -5.17 -2.73
N ASP A 313 13.49 -4.09 -3.38
CA ASP A 313 13.58 -3.94 -4.84
C ASP A 313 15.02 -3.62 -5.29
N THR A 314 15.88 -3.17 -4.36
CA THR A 314 17.30 -2.88 -4.63
C THR A 314 18.26 -4.00 -4.23
N GLN A 315 17.79 -5.01 -3.49
CA GLN A 315 18.62 -6.12 -3.05
C GLN A 315 19.10 -6.99 -4.21
N THR A 316 20.30 -7.57 -4.06
CA THR A 316 20.78 -8.59 -5.00
C THR A 316 20.04 -9.89 -4.74
N PRO A 317 19.51 -10.57 -5.78
CA PRO A 317 18.87 -11.86 -5.61
C PRO A 317 19.80 -12.87 -4.91
N PHE A 318 19.27 -13.58 -3.92
CA PHE A 318 19.99 -14.60 -3.16
C PHE A 318 19.19 -15.89 -3.08
N ASP A 319 19.89 -16.99 -2.83
CA ASP A 319 19.27 -18.31 -2.76
C ASP A 319 18.52 -18.50 -1.43
N LEU A 320 17.32 -19.07 -1.52
CA LEU A 320 16.61 -19.66 -0.37
C LEU A 320 16.75 -21.19 -0.46
N THR A 321 17.38 -21.80 0.55
CA THR A 321 17.59 -23.25 0.57
C THR A 321 16.58 -23.93 1.48
N ALA A 322 15.79 -24.86 0.94
CA ALA A 322 14.92 -25.70 1.75
C ALA A 322 15.74 -26.75 2.52
N SER A 323 15.40 -26.97 3.79
CA SER A 323 16.07 -27.98 4.63
C SER A 323 15.73 -29.42 4.25
N SER A 324 14.68 -29.62 3.46
CA SER A 324 14.21 -30.92 2.97
C SER A 324 13.32 -30.74 1.73
N ILE A 325 13.16 -31.81 0.94
CA ILE A 325 12.18 -31.86 -0.16
C ILE A 325 10.77 -32.22 0.30
N VAL A 326 10.62 -32.71 1.55
CA VAL A 326 9.33 -33.15 2.10
C VAL A 326 8.35 -31.97 2.12
N GLY A 327 7.16 -32.17 1.55
CA GLY A 327 6.12 -31.14 1.45
C GLY A 327 6.29 -30.19 0.25
N ILE A 328 7.36 -30.34 -0.55
CA ILE A 328 7.61 -29.53 -1.74
C ILE A 328 7.38 -30.40 -2.97
N ASN A 329 6.39 -30.05 -3.79
CA ASN A 329 6.03 -30.77 -5.02
C ASN A 329 5.91 -32.29 -4.80
N ASP A 330 5.07 -32.70 -3.85
CA ASP A 330 4.88 -34.11 -3.48
C ASP A 330 6.18 -34.86 -3.12
N GLY A 331 7.15 -34.13 -2.55
CA GLY A 331 8.44 -34.69 -2.14
C GLY A 331 9.50 -34.73 -3.25
N THR A 332 9.27 -34.06 -4.38
CA THR A 332 10.27 -33.95 -5.46
C THR A 332 11.21 -32.74 -5.31
N GLY A 333 10.89 -31.81 -4.40
CA GLY A 333 11.66 -30.58 -4.22
C GLY A 333 11.35 -29.53 -5.29
N PHE A 334 11.96 -28.35 -5.18
CA PHE A 334 11.79 -27.28 -6.17
C PHE A 334 12.36 -27.71 -7.53
N GLN A 335 11.60 -27.45 -8.58
CA GLN A 335 11.93 -27.78 -9.96
C GLN A 335 12.22 -26.50 -10.75
N THR A 336 12.93 -26.61 -11.88
CA THR A 336 13.18 -25.46 -12.77
C THR A 336 11.91 -24.87 -13.39
N SER A 337 10.79 -25.62 -13.35
CA SER A 337 9.47 -25.14 -13.76
C SER A 337 8.78 -24.27 -12.70
N ASP A 338 9.32 -24.19 -11.49
CA ASP A 338 8.71 -23.47 -10.36
C ASP A 338 9.04 -21.97 -10.40
N VAL A 339 8.81 -21.36 -11.55
CA VAL A 339 9.06 -19.94 -11.79
C VAL A 339 7.82 -19.13 -11.38
N GLY A 340 8.02 -18.03 -10.67
CA GLY A 340 6.95 -17.12 -10.26
C GLY A 340 6.12 -17.60 -9.06
N ARG A 341 6.59 -18.62 -8.33
CA ARG A 341 5.97 -19.01 -7.07
C ARG A 341 6.22 -17.94 -6.02
N THR A 342 5.17 -17.50 -5.34
CA THR A 342 5.29 -16.60 -4.21
C THR A 342 5.84 -17.36 -3.01
N ILE A 343 6.94 -16.86 -2.43
CA ILE A 343 7.46 -17.32 -1.15
C ILE A 343 7.33 -16.12 -0.23
N ARG A 344 6.64 -16.29 0.89
CA ARG A 344 6.55 -15.25 1.92
C ARG A 344 7.36 -15.69 3.13
N LEU A 345 8.24 -14.81 3.57
CA LEU A 345 9.05 -14.99 4.77
C LEU A 345 8.40 -14.20 5.88
N LEU A 346 8.41 -14.74 7.10
CA LEU A 346 7.97 -14.01 8.28
C LEU A 346 8.94 -12.83 8.48
N GLY A 347 8.45 -11.61 8.28
CA GLY A 347 9.19 -10.37 8.56
C GLY A 347 9.30 -10.09 10.05
N SER A 348 9.95 -8.98 10.40
CA SER A 348 10.08 -8.51 11.79
C SER A 348 8.78 -7.99 12.42
N ASP A 349 7.74 -7.84 11.62
CA ASP A 349 6.42 -7.35 11.98
C ASP A 349 5.53 -8.40 12.66
N ALA A 350 5.91 -9.68 12.61
CA ALA A 350 5.22 -10.76 13.30
C ALA A 350 5.89 -11.12 14.63
N VAL A 351 5.46 -10.45 15.69
CA VAL A 351 5.51 -10.98 17.06
C VAL A 351 4.22 -11.75 17.35
#